data_AF-A0A3C0KZD6-F1
#
_entry.id   AF-A0A3C0KZD6-F1
#
_cell.length_a   1.000
_cell.length_b   1.000
_cell.length_c   1.000
_cell.angle_alpha   90.00
_cell.angle_beta   90.00
_cell.angle_gamma   90.00
#
_symmetry.space_group_name_H-M   'P 1'
#
loop_
_entity.id
_entity.type
_entity.pdbx_description
1 polymer ?
#
loop_
_entity_poly.entity_id
_entity_poly.type
_entity_poly.pdbx_seq_one_letter_code
_entity_poly.pdbx_strand_id
1 'polypeptide(L)'
;MSKQFEVAVVGAGPAGYHAAIRAAQLGLKTVCIDRWVDASGQAVLGGTCLNVGCIPSKALLDTSHKFSQAQSEFEDLGIMTQGLALDVAQMQRHKDLIVQNLTKGVAGLLKSNGVEVVTGTATLQAGKILKVTDAAGEVSTIAAAHIILAPGSNPVDIPACVRDDEMIVDSTGALAFDAVPKTLGVIGAGVIGLELGSVWSRLGAKVVLLEAMPSFLPTADEQISKEALKLYKKQGLEIRLGAKVTGSKIKKSGVEVIYEDGDGTVVVVVVVVVVVVVVV
;
A
#
# COMPACT_ATOMS: atom_id res chain seq x y z
N MET A 1 7.81 -1.52 -37.45
CA MET A 1 7.89 -0.07 -37.71
C MET A 1 7.93 0.64 -36.37
N SER A 2 8.93 1.48 -36.11
CA SER A 2 9.07 2.21 -34.84
C SER A 2 7.91 3.21 -34.71
N LYS A 3 7.06 3.06 -33.68
CA LYS A 3 6.10 4.11 -33.33
C LYS A 3 6.88 5.28 -32.73
N GLN A 4 6.88 6.40 -33.44
CA GLN A 4 7.50 7.64 -32.96
C GLN A 4 6.49 8.42 -32.13
N PHE A 5 6.89 8.77 -30.91
CA PHE A 5 6.12 9.59 -29.96
C PHE A 5 6.89 10.88 -29.64
N GLU A 6 6.18 11.90 -29.17
CA GLU A 6 6.81 13.13 -28.67
C GLU A 6 7.16 12.98 -27.19
N VAL A 7 6.27 12.37 -26.41
CA VAL A 7 6.47 12.09 -24.99
C VAL A 7 6.22 10.61 -24.70
N ALA A 8 7.17 9.96 -24.03
CA ALA A 8 6.96 8.66 -23.41
C ALA A 8 7.00 8.79 -21.89
N VAL A 9 6.01 8.20 -21.22
CA VAL A 9 5.95 8.13 -19.76
C VAL A 9 6.14 6.68 -19.33
N VAL A 10 7.10 6.43 -18.44
CA VAL A 10 7.38 5.09 -17.89
C VAL A 10 6.81 5.02 -16.46
N GLY A 11 5.77 4.22 -16.29
CA GLY A 11 4.95 4.10 -15.10
C GLY A 11 3.65 4.88 -15.24
N ALA A 12 2.53 4.24 -14.89
CA ALA A 12 1.18 4.76 -14.87
C ALA A 12 0.65 4.91 -13.43
N GLY A 13 1.54 5.15 -12.47
CA GLY A 13 1.18 5.66 -11.14
C GLY A 13 0.63 7.10 -11.18
N PRO A 14 0.27 7.70 -10.03
CA PRO A 14 -0.33 9.03 -9.98
C PRO A 14 0.41 10.09 -10.78
N ALA A 15 1.74 10.19 -10.62
CA ALA A 15 2.54 11.12 -11.40
C ALA A 15 2.53 10.79 -12.91
N GLY A 16 2.63 9.50 -13.24
CA GLY A 16 2.77 9.03 -14.61
C GLY A 16 1.53 9.25 -15.46
N TYR A 17 0.37 8.72 -15.05
CA TYR A 17 -0.83 8.85 -15.88
C TYR A 17 -1.32 10.30 -15.97
N HIS A 18 -1.11 11.13 -14.93
CA HIS A 18 -1.39 12.56 -15.01
C HIS A 18 -0.44 13.29 -15.97
N ALA A 19 0.86 12.97 -15.94
CA ALA A 19 1.82 13.53 -16.88
C ALA A 19 1.47 13.15 -18.33
N ALA A 20 1.05 11.90 -18.56
CA ALA A 20 0.65 11.44 -19.88
C ALA A 20 -0.61 12.15 -20.39
N ILE A 21 -1.64 12.28 -19.55
CA ILE A 21 -2.86 13.05 -19.85
C ILE A 21 -2.49 14.50 -20.15
N ARG A 22 -1.66 15.12 -19.31
CA ARG A 22 -1.29 16.53 -19.48
C ARG A 22 -0.49 16.77 -20.76
N ALA A 23 0.44 15.89 -21.10
CA ALA A 23 1.18 15.96 -22.35
C ALA A 23 0.25 15.88 -23.57
N ALA A 24 -0.71 14.95 -23.55
CA ALA A 24 -1.71 14.83 -24.62
C ALA A 24 -2.64 16.05 -24.72
N GLN A 25 -3.07 16.63 -23.60
CA GLN A 25 -3.84 17.88 -23.58
C GLN A 25 -3.07 19.08 -24.16
N LEU A 26 -1.74 19.04 -24.13
CA LEU A 26 -0.86 20.04 -24.75
C LEU A 26 -0.59 19.75 -26.23
N GLY A 27 -1.25 18.75 -26.81
CA GLY A 27 -1.16 18.38 -28.23
C GLY A 27 -0.01 17.43 -28.56
N LEU A 28 0.70 16.89 -27.58
CA LEU A 28 1.84 16.01 -27.80
C LEU A 28 1.38 14.55 -27.95
N LYS A 29 1.85 13.88 -29.01
CA LYS A 29 1.62 12.45 -29.21
C LYS A 29 2.31 11.66 -28.11
N THR A 30 1.52 11.07 -27.23
CA THR A 30 2.01 10.54 -25.95
C THR A 30 1.76 9.03 -25.82
N VAL A 31 2.75 8.33 -25.28
CA VAL A 31 2.62 6.93 -24.85
C VAL A 31 2.87 6.81 -23.35
N CYS A 32 2.08 6.00 -22.67
CA CYS A 32 2.25 5.62 -21.27
C CYS A 32 2.52 4.12 -21.19
N ILE A 33 3.65 3.74 -20.59
CA ILE A 33 4.11 2.35 -20.51
C ILE A 33 4.03 1.91 -19.06
N ASP A 34 3.33 0.82 -18.76
CA ASP A 34 3.27 0.25 -17.40
C ASP A 34 3.29 -1.28 -17.46
N ARG A 35 3.90 -1.92 -16.46
CA ARG A 35 4.04 -3.38 -16.40
C ARG A 35 2.88 -4.08 -15.69
N TRP A 36 2.03 -3.34 -14.97
CA TRP A 36 0.97 -3.91 -14.16
C TRP A 36 -0.16 -4.40 -15.05
N VAL A 37 -0.45 -5.69 -14.94
CA VAL A 37 -1.54 -6.37 -15.65
C VAL A 37 -2.32 -7.23 -14.68
N ASP A 38 -3.60 -7.45 -14.98
CA ASP A 38 -4.42 -8.43 -14.26
C ASP A 38 -4.19 -9.85 -14.78
N ALA A 39 -4.88 -10.82 -14.20
CA ALA A 39 -4.78 -12.23 -14.58
C ALA A 39 -5.20 -12.51 -16.04
N SER A 40 -5.92 -11.60 -16.69
CA SER A 40 -6.29 -11.69 -18.11
C SER A 40 -5.27 -11.02 -19.05
N GLY A 41 -4.23 -10.41 -18.49
CA GLY A 41 -3.22 -9.64 -19.24
C GLY A 41 -3.67 -8.21 -19.57
N GLN A 42 -4.80 -7.75 -19.04
CA GLN A 42 -5.26 -6.37 -19.26
C GLN A 42 -4.51 -5.41 -18.33
N ALA A 43 -4.20 -4.21 -18.84
CA ALA A 43 -3.47 -3.19 -18.09
C ALA A 43 -4.21 -2.76 -16.81
N VAL A 44 -3.50 -2.75 -15.68
CA VAL A 44 -3.98 -2.28 -14.38
C VAL A 44 -3.26 -0.98 -14.04
N LEU A 45 -3.90 0.14 -14.36
CA LEU A 45 -3.29 1.47 -14.27
C LEU A 45 -3.53 2.13 -12.91
N GLY A 46 -2.84 3.25 -12.63
CA GLY A 46 -2.94 4.00 -11.37
C GLY A 46 -1.86 3.67 -10.34
N GLY A 47 -1.02 2.66 -10.59
CA GLY A 47 0.14 2.28 -9.78
C GLY A 47 -0.17 1.99 -8.31
N THR A 48 0.84 2.15 -7.45
CA THR A 48 0.77 1.80 -6.02
C THR A 48 -0.41 2.47 -5.32
N CYS A 49 -0.58 3.78 -5.49
CA CYS A 49 -1.59 4.55 -4.76
C CYS A 49 -3.02 4.04 -5.02
N LEU A 50 -3.33 3.70 -6.27
CA LEU A 50 -4.67 3.23 -6.62
C LEU A 50 -4.87 1.74 -6.28
N ASN A 51 -3.86 0.91 -6.54
CA ASN A 51 -4.05 -0.54 -6.52
C ASN A 51 -3.74 -1.20 -5.17
N VAL A 52 -2.70 -0.74 -4.46
CA VAL A 52 -2.19 -1.40 -3.24
C VAL A 52 -1.76 -0.41 -2.15
N GLY A 53 -2.30 0.82 -2.18
CA GLY A 53 -1.88 1.91 -1.29
C GLY A 53 -3.04 2.77 -0.83
N CYS A 54 -3.08 4.02 -1.30
CA CYS A 54 -4.01 5.06 -0.86
C CYS A 54 -5.48 4.61 -0.89
N ILE A 55 -5.98 4.17 -2.03
CA ILE A 55 -7.39 3.84 -2.20
C ILE A 55 -7.80 2.61 -1.38
N PRO A 56 -7.11 1.46 -1.46
CA PRO A 56 -7.50 0.30 -0.67
C PRO A 56 -7.39 0.55 0.84
N SER A 57 -6.34 1.23 1.32
CA SER A 57 -6.23 1.57 2.75
C SER A 57 -7.37 2.47 3.21
N LYS A 58 -7.76 3.48 2.42
CA LYS A 58 -8.84 4.41 2.79
C LYS A 58 -10.21 3.73 2.77
N ALA A 59 -10.46 2.80 1.85
CA ALA A 59 -11.69 2.00 1.84
C ALA A 59 -11.83 1.14 3.10
N LEU A 60 -10.73 0.50 3.54
CA LEU A 60 -10.71 -0.29 4.76
C LEU A 60 -10.79 0.57 6.03
N LEU A 61 -10.12 1.72 6.05
CA LEU A 61 -10.19 2.68 7.15
C LEU A 61 -11.61 3.20 7.36
N ASP A 62 -12.30 3.59 6.30
CA ASP A 62 -13.69 4.06 6.37
C ASP A 62 -14.62 2.94 6.88
N THR A 63 -14.50 1.74 6.31
CA THR A 63 -15.34 0.59 6.71
C THR A 63 -15.10 0.20 8.17
N SER A 64 -13.84 0.05 8.58
CA SER A 64 -13.48 -0.30 9.97
C SER A 64 -13.84 0.81 10.97
N HIS A 65 -13.75 2.08 10.56
CA HIS A 65 -14.18 3.20 11.40
C HIS A 65 -15.69 3.16 11.63
N LYS A 66 -16.50 3.01 10.58
CA LYS A 66 -17.96 2.88 10.69
C LYS A 66 -18.37 1.74 11.61
N PHE A 67 -17.71 0.59 11.49
CA PHE A 67 -17.94 -0.54 12.39
C PHE A 67 -17.61 -0.18 13.85
N SER A 68 -16.45 0.45 14.09
CA SER A 68 -16.05 0.90 15.43
C SER A 68 -17.02 1.92 16.04
N GLN A 69 -17.54 2.86 15.25
CA GLN A 69 -18.53 3.84 15.71
C GLN A 69 -19.86 3.16 16.08
N ALA A 70 -20.34 2.25 15.23
CA ALA A 70 -21.55 1.48 15.52
C ALA A 70 -21.40 0.60 16.78
N GLN A 71 -20.18 0.18 17.11
CA GLN A 71 -19.89 -0.62 18.29
C GLN A 71 -19.81 0.20 19.59
N SER A 72 -19.34 1.45 19.53
CA SER A 72 -18.95 2.19 20.74
C SER A 72 -19.58 3.58 20.92
N GLU A 73 -20.19 4.15 19.88
CA GLU A 73 -20.71 5.53 19.91
C GLU A 73 -22.22 5.59 19.67
N PHE A 74 -22.81 4.58 19.02
CA PHE A 74 -24.21 4.63 18.59
C PHE A 74 -25.23 4.51 19.73
N GLU A 75 -24.92 3.73 20.77
CA GLU A 75 -25.82 3.57 21.92
C GLU A 75 -26.02 4.89 22.68
N ASP A 76 -24.98 5.73 22.78
CA ASP A 76 -25.07 7.07 23.39
C ASP A 76 -26.03 8.00 22.62
N LEU A 77 -26.27 7.70 21.34
CA LEU A 77 -27.23 8.40 20.48
C LEU A 77 -28.63 7.75 20.49
N GLY A 78 -28.83 6.69 21.28
CA GLY A 78 -30.07 5.92 21.32
C GLY A 78 -30.25 4.94 20.16
N ILE A 79 -29.19 4.66 19.39
CA ILE A 79 -29.22 3.71 18.27
C ILE A 79 -28.73 2.35 18.77
N MET A 80 -29.64 1.38 18.84
CA MET A 80 -29.32 0.03 19.32
C MET A 80 -28.72 -0.83 18.19
N THR A 81 -27.56 -1.43 18.43
CA THR A 81 -26.81 -2.22 17.41
C THR A 81 -26.68 -3.70 17.76
N GLN A 82 -27.68 -4.26 18.46
CA GLN A 82 -27.69 -5.66 18.89
C GLN A 82 -27.42 -6.62 17.71
N GLY A 83 -26.41 -7.48 17.85
CA GLY A 83 -25.99 -8.43 16.82
C GLY A 83 -25.09 -7.85 15.72
N LEU A 84 -24.50 -6.66 15.93
CA LEU A 84 -23.53 -6.06 15.01
C LEU A 84 -22.37 -7.03 14.73
N ALA A 85 -22.13 -7.31 13.44
CA ALA A 85 -21.06 -8.16 12.97
C ALA A 85 -20.47 -7.60 11.67
N LEU A 86 -19.20 -7.89 11.41
CA LEU A 86 -18.53 -7.55 10.16
C LEU A 86 -18.22 -8.82 9.36
N ASP A 87 -18.61 -8.83 8.09
CA ASP A 87 -18.14 -9.80 7.09
C ASP A 87 -16.88 -9.25 6.41
N VAL A 88 -15.71 -9.80 6.76
CA VAL A 88 -14.42 -9.41 6.18
C VAL A 88 -14.39 -9.68 4.67
N ALA A 89 -14.96 -10.78 4.20
CA ALA A 89 -14.97 -11.09 2.77
C ALA A 89 -15.81 -10.07 1.99
N GLN A 90 -16.94 -9.62 2.54
CA GLN A 90 -17.73 -8.54 1.93
C GLN A 90 -16.99 -7.18 1.97
N MET A 91 -16.29 -6.88 3.06
CA MET A 91 -15.44 -5.69 3.15
C MET A 91 -14.34 -5.69 2.08
N GLN A 92 -13.68 -6.84 1.87
CA GLN A 92 -12.65 -6.98 0.84
C GLN A 92 -13.22 -6.82 -0.58
N ARG A 93 -14.35 -7.46 -0.88
CA ARG A 93 -15.05 -7.26 -2.16
C ARG A 93 -15.44 -5.81 -2.40
N HIS A 94 -15.86 -5.09 -1.36
CA HIS A 94 -16.18 -3.66 -1.46
C HIS A 94 -14.95 -2.82 -1.83
N LYS A 95 -13.83 -3.03 -1.13
CA LYS A 95 -12.53 -2.42 -1.46
C LYS A 95 -12.13 -2.70 -2.91
N ASP A 96 -12.19 -3.96 -3.33
CA ASP A 96 -11.77 -4.38 -4.67
C ASP A 96 -12.64 -3.76 -5.77
N LEU A 97 -13.95 -3.65 -5.53
CA LEU A 97 -14.85 -2.98 -6.47
C LEU A 97 -14.49 -1.49 -6.64
N ILE A 98 -14.14 -0.80 -5.56
CA ILE A 98 -13.68 0.60 -5.64
C ILE A 98 -12.41 0.70 -6.49
N VAL A 99 -11.42 -0.15 -6.22
CA VAL A 99 -10.16 -0.19 -6.98
C VAL A 99 -10.45 -0.47 -8.45
N GLN A 100 -11.22 -1.51 -8.77
CA GLN A 100 -11.58 -1.87 -10.15
C GLN A 100 -12.30 -0.75 -10.90
N ASN A 101 -13.22 -0.03 -10.25
CA ASN A 101 -13.94 1.07 -10.89
C ASN A 101 -13.00 2.23 -11.23
N LEU A 102 -12.11 2.56 -10.29
CA LEU A 102 -11.16 3.66 -10.48
C LEU A 102 -10.06 3.30 -11.49
N THR A 103 -9.56 2.06 -11.53
CA THR A 103 -8.57 1.63 -12.54
C THR A 103 -9.16 1.67 -13.95
N LYS A 104 -10.41 1.21 -14.12
CA LYS A 104 -11.18 1.38 -15.36
C LYS A 104 -11.37 2.86 -15.71
N GLY A 105 -11.63 3.70 -14.72
CA GLY A 105 -11.69 5.15 -14.89
C GLY A 105 -10.40 5.74 -15.45
N VAL A 106 -9.24 5.38 -14.89
CA VAL A 106 -7.92 5.83 -15.39
C VAL A 106 -7.69 5.37 -16.84
N ALA A 107 -8.01 4.11 -17.17
CA ALA A 107 -7.92 3.62 -18.54
C ALA A 107 -8.83 4.40 -19.51
N GLY A 108 -10.06 4.71 -19.08
CA GLY A 108 -10.99 5.56 -19.83
C GLY A 108 -10.45 6.98 -20.05
N LEU A 109 -9.86 7.58 -19.03
CA LEU A 109 -9.26 8.92 -19.11
C LEU A 109 -8.09 8.97 -20.11
N LEU A 110 -7.16 8.02 -20.03
CA LEU A 110 -6.04 7.94 -20.98
C LEU A 110 -6.52 7.74 -22.42
N LYS A 111 -7.48 6.84 -22.62
CA LYS A 111 -8.10 6.61 -23.95
C LYS A 111 -8.78 7.87 -24.48
N SER A 112 -9.56 8.57 -23.66
CA SER A 112 -10.28 9.78 -24.06
C SER A 112 -9.35 10.95 -24.41
N ASN A 113 -8.15 10.98 -23.83
CA ASN A 113 -7.11 11.96 -24.16
C ASN A 113 -6.20 11.49 -25.31
N GLY A 114 -6.46 10.34 -25.94
CA GLY A 114 -5.66 9.82 -27.06
C GLY A 114 -4.26 9.33 -26.66
N VAL A 115 -4.03 9.05 -25.38
CA VAL A 115 -2.77 8.46 -24.91
C VAL A 115 -2.73 6.98 -25.29
N GLU A 116 -1.67 6.56 -25.96
CA GLU A 116 -1.43 5.13 -26.19
C GLU A 116 -0.92 4.48 -24.91
N VAL A 117 -1.55 3.38 -24.50
CA VAL A 117 -1.09 2.58 -23.35
C VAL A 117 -0.39 1.33 -23.87
N VAL A 118 0.83 1.10 -23.39
CA VAL A 118 1.62 -0.10 -23.71
C VAL A 118 1.89 -0.86 -22.42
N THR A 119 1.63 -2.15 -22.42
CA THR A 119 1.94 -3.02 -21.28
C THR A 119 3.34 -3.59 -21.41
N GLY A 120 4.13 -3.48 -20.33
CA GLY A 120 5.46 -4.07 -20.26
C GLY A 120 6.42 -3.29 -19.37
N THR A 121 7.57 -3.90 -19.11
CA THR A 121 8.68 -3.26 -18.39
C THR A 121 9.53 -2.48 -19.38
N ALA A 122 9.66 -1.16 -19.18
CA ALA A 122 10.49 -0.31 -20.00
C ALA A 122 11.86 -0.07 -19.37
N THR A 123 12.92 -0.22 -20.17
CA THR A 123 14.29 0.13 -19.82
C THR A 123 14.78 1.23 -20.74
N LEU A 124 15.24 2.34 -20.15
CA LEU A 124 15.84 3.44 -20.89
C LEU A 124 17.25 3.07 -21.39
N GLN A 125 17.44 3.18 -22.70
CA GLN A 125 18.72 3.01 -23.39
C GLN A 125 19.26 4.35 -23.87
N ALA A 126 20.53 4.36 -24.31
CA ALA A 126 21.14 5.53 -24.92
C ALA A 126 20.31 6.05 -26.12
N GLY A 127 20.33 7.37 -26.34
CA GLY A 127 19.60 7.99 -27.44
C GLY A 127 18.09 8.12 -27.24
N LYS A 128 17.59 8.05 -25.99
CA LYS A 128 16.14 8.15 -25.65
C LYS A 128 15.30 7.05 -26.29
N ILE A 129 15.83 5.84 -26.29
CA ILE A 129 15.15 4.64 -26.76
C ILE A 129 14.70 3.85 -25.53
N LEU A 130 13.42 3.48 -25.49
CA LEU A 130 12.86 2.60 -24.48
C LEU A 130 12.76 1.20 -25.07
N LYS A 131 13.45 0.24 -24.45
CA LYS A 131 13.23 -1.19 -24.68
C LYS A 131 12.08 -1.63 -23.79
N VAL A 132 10.99 -2.11 -24.37
CA VAL A 132 9.81 -2.59 -23.64
C VAL A 132 9.72 -4.10 -23.78
N THR A 133 9.72 -4.79 -22.65
CA THR A 133 9.49 -6.25 -22.57
C THR A 133 8.11 -6.49 -21.98
N ASP A 134 7.22 -7.13 -22.74
CA ASP A 134 5.87 -7.45 -22.27
C ASP A 134 5.86 -8.69 -21.34
N ALA A 135 4.67 -9.08 -20.88
CA ALA A 135 4.51 -10.23 -19.98
C ALA A 135 4.83 -11.58 -20.64
N ALA A 136 4.80 -11.68 -21.97
CA ALA A 136 5.20 -12.87 -22.73
C ALA A 136 6.72 -12.91 -23.00
N GLY A 137 7.45 -11.86 -22.63
CA GLY A 137 8.88 -11.73 -22.90
C GLY A 137 9.20 -11.12 -24.27
N GLU A 138 8.19 -10.74 -25.05
CA GLU A 138 8.38 -10.10 -26.34
C GLU A 138 8.96 -8.71 -26.18
N VAL A 139 9.93 -8.39 -27.03
CA VAL A 139 10.69 -7.14 -26.95
C VAL A 139 10.29 -6.21 -28.09
N SER A 140 9.90 -5.00 -27.72
CA SER A 140 9.68 -3.90 -28.66
C SER A 140 10.52 -2.67 -28.28
N THR A 141 10.63 -1.73 -29.21
CA THR A 141 11.34 -0.46 -28.99
C THR A 141 10.42 0.72 -29.27
N ILE A 142 10.53 1.72 -28.40
CA ILE A 142 9.80 2.98 -28.48
C ILE A 142 10.82 4.12 -28.43
N ALA A 143 10.76 5.03 -29.41
CA ALA A 143 11.56 6.24 -29.42
C ALA A 143 10.67 7.45 -29.14
N ALA A 144 11.13 8.35 -28.27
CA ALA A 144 10.43 9.59 -27.95
C ALA A 144 11.37 10.79 -27.85
N ALA A 145 10.87 11.97 -28.19
CA ALA A 145 11.63 13.22 -28.04
C ALA A 145 11.90 13.55 -26.57
N HIS A 146 10.94 13.28 -25.68
CA HIS A 146 11.03 13.47 -24.24
C HIS A 146 10.59 12.21 -23.50
N ILE A 147 11.21 11.97 -22.35
CA ILE A 147 10.94 10.80 -21.51
C ILE A 147 10.71 11.26 -20.07
N ILE A 148 9.60 10.82 -19.48
CA ILE A 148 9.27 11.02 -18.07
C ILE A 148 9.37 9.67 -17.38
N LEU A 149 10.30 9.54 -16.43
CA LEU A 149 10.43 8.36 -15.60
C LEU A 149 9.59 8.55 -14.33
N ALA A 150 8.54 7.75 -14.19
CA ALA A 150 7.66 7.71 -13.02
C ALA A 150 7.47 6.27 -12.50
N PRO A 151 8.56 5.51 -12.23
CA PRO A 151 8.48 4.08 -11.89
C PRO A 151 7.90 3.79 -10.48
N GLY A 152 7.76 4.81 -9.64
CA GLY A 152 7.21 4.68 -8.29
C GLY A 152 8.24 4.16 -7.27
N SER A 153 7.74 3.47 -6.25
CA SER A 153 8.50 2.92 -5.11
C SER A 153 7.97 1.53 -4.72
N ASN A 154 8.73 0.81 -3.90
CA ASN A 154 8.35 -0.48 -3.32
C ASN A 154 8.62 -0.49 -1.81
N PRO A 155 7.98 -1.39 -1.03
CA PRO A 155 8.29 -1.59 0.39
C PRO A 155 9.77 -1.98 0.62
N VAL A 156 10.29 -1.64 1.79
CA VAL A 156 11.67 -1.97 2.17
C VAL A 156 11.74 -3.39 2.71
N ASP A 157 12.70 -4.17 2.21
CA ASP A 157 13.04 -5.46 2.78
C ASP A 157 13.95 -5.28 4.00
N ILE A 158 13.60 -5.93 5.12
CA ILE A 158 14.38 -5.91 6.35
C ILE A 158 14.99 -7.29 6.54
N PRO A 159 16.33 -7.47 6.53
CA PRO A 159 16.95 -8.78 6.69
C PRO A 159 16.56 -9.53 7.97
N ALA A 160 16.25 -8.79 9.04
CA ALA A 160 15.76 -9.34 10.30
C ALA A 160 14.34 -9.92 10.22
N CYS A 161 13.55 -9.52 9.21
CA CYS A 161 12.16 -9.95 9.02
C CYS A 161 11.88 -10.17 7.54
N VAL A 162 12.36 -11.30 7.03
CA VAL A 162 12.20 -11.71 5.63
C VAL A 162 10.74 -12.10 5.38
N ARG A 163 10.16 -11.55 4.31
CA ARG A 163 8.78 -11.81 3.91
C ARG A 163 8.63 -13.23 3.36
N ASP A 164 7.54 -13.89 3.74
CA ASP A 164 7.08 -15.16 3.17
C ASP A 164 5.74 -15.01 2.41
N ASP A 165 5.18 -13.79 2.40
CA ASP A 165 3.90 -13.42 1.80
C ASP A 165 2.69 -14.18 2.38
N GLU A 166 2.85 -14.85 3.53
CA GLU A 166 1.79 -15.56 4.26
C GLU A 166 1.68 -15.05 5.71
N MET A 167 2.72 -15.25 6.53
CA MET A 167 2.77 -14.82 7.93
C MET A 167 3.58 -13.55 8.14
N ILE A 168 4.50 -13.22 7.24
CA ILE A 168 5.28 -11.98 7.20
C ILE A 168 5.02 -11.33 5.85
N VAL A 169 4.19 -10.30 5.86
CA VAL A 169 3.69 -9.60 4.66
C VAL A 169 4.15 -8.16 4.64
N ASP A 170 4.05 -7.50 3.49
CA ASP A 170 4.14 -6.05 3.37
C ASP A 170 2.76 -5.38 3.48
N SER A 171 2.69 -4.09 3.13
CA SER A 171 1.41 -3.36 3.06
C SER A 171 0.40 -3.98 2.08
N THR A 172 0.86 -4.61 0.99
CA THR A 172 -0.01 -5.23 -0.01
C THR A 172 -0.73 -6.43 0.59
N GLY A 173 0.02 -7.34 1.23
CA GLY A 173 -0.58 -8.49 1.91
C GLY A 173 -1.49 -8.07 3.08
N ALA A 174 -1.09 -7.04 3.83
CA ALA A 174 -1.89 -6.51 4.93
C ALA A 174 -3.23 -5.87 4.51
N LEU A 175 -3.37 -5.46 3.25
CA LEU A 175 -4.63 -5.00 2.66
C LEU A 175 -5.53 -6.15 2.20
N ALA A 176 -5.04 -7.39 2.21
CA ALA A 176 -5.67 -8.55 1.58
C ALA A 176 -5.95 -9.71 2.55
N PHE A 177 -5.88 -9.49 3.87
CA PHE A 177 -6.24 -10.56 4.82
C PHE A 177 -7.69 -11.02 4.66
N ASP A 178 -7.89 -12.33 4.65
CA ASP A 178 -9.22 -12.96 4.53
C ASP A 178 -10.00 -13.01 5.86
N ALA A 179 -9.30 -12.83 6.98
CA ALA A 179 -9.87 -12.83 8.32
C ALA A 179 -9.10 -11.88 9.24
N VAL A 180 -9.74 -11.45 10.33
CA VAL A 180 -9.08 -10.61 11.36
C VAL A 180 -8.03 -11.46 12.08
N PRO A 181 -6.73 -11.08 12.06
CA PRO A 181 -5.72 -11.81 12.79
C PRO A 181 -5.91 -11.62 14.30
N LYS A 182 -5.76 -12.70 15.09
CA LYS A 182 -5.89 -12.63 16.56
C LYS A 182 -4.87 -11.67 17.17
N THR A 183 -3.63 -11.72 16.68
CA THR A 183 -2.55 -10.80 17.03
C THR A 183 -1.82 -10.37 15.76
N LEU A 184 -1.51 -9.09 15.66
CA LEU A 184 -0.85 -8.47 14.52
C LEU A 184 0.38 -7.70 15.01
N GLY A 185 1.56 -8.09 14.52
CA GLY A 185 2.77 -7.30 14.67
C GLY A 185 2.94 -6.35 13.49
N VAL A 186 3.34 -5.11 13.73
CA VAL A 186 3.65 -4.13 12.69
C VAL A 186 5.04 -3.58 12.94
N ILE A 187 5.94 -3.70 11.97
CA ILE A 187 7.28 -3.14 12.03
C ILE A 187 7.27 -1.77 11.36
N GLY A 188 7.38 -0.72 12.17
CA GLY A 188 7.27 0.69 11.81
C GLY A 188 5.97 1.34 12.30
N ALA A 189 6.09 2.40 13.09
CA ALA A 189 4.96 3.22 13.57
C ALA A 189 4.80 4.52 12.77
N GLY A 190 5.16 4.47 11.48
CA GLY A 190 4.85 5.51 10.50
C GLY A 190 3.40 5.45 10.02
N VAL A 191 3.06 6.33 9.06
CA VAL A 191 1.68 6.50 8.56
C VAL A 191 1.05 5.17 8.11
N ILE A 192 1.75 4.36 7.31
CA ILE A 192 1.21 3.08 6.79
C ILE A 192 0.94 2.09 7.94
N GLY A 193 1.87 1.96 8.89
CA GLY A 193 1.72 1.06 10.02
C GLY A 193 0.57 1.45 10.94
N LEU A 194 0.41 2.75 11.18
CA LEU A 194 -0.71 3.29 11.96
C LEU A 194 -2.06 3.10 11.26
N GLU A 195 -2.14 3.35 9.95
CA GLU A 195 -3.36 3.14 9.16
C GLU A 195 -3.79 1.66 9.20
N LEU A 196 -2.89 0.74 8.83
CA LEU A 196 -3.19 -0.69 8.78
C LEU A 196 -3.43 -1.28 10.17
N GLY A 197 -2.64 -0.87 11.16
CA GLY A 197 -2.86 -1.25 12.56
C GLY A 197 -4.23 -0.82 13.06
N SER A 198 -4.67 0.41 12.73
CA SER A 198 -5.99 0.92 13.10
C SER A 198 -7.12 0.12 12.46
N VAL A 199 -7.00 -0.23 11.17
CA VAL A 199 -8.01 -1.06 10.48
C VAL A 199 -8.23 -2.34 11.25
N TRP A 200 -7.17 -3.13 11.47
CA TRP A 200 -7.31 -4.46 12.05
C TRP A 200 -7.62 -4.43 13.54
N SER A 201 -7.13 -3.42 14.27
CA SER A 201 -7.44 -3.23 15.69
C SER A 201 -8.93 -2.97 15.92
N ARG A 202 -9.57 -2.12 15.10
CA ARG A 202 -11.01 -1.82 15.16
C ARG A 202 -11.88 -3.04 14.90
N LEU A 203 -11.35 -4.05 14.19
CA LEU A 203 -12.04 -5.30 13.90
C LEU A 203 -11.76 -6.40 14.94
N GLY A 204 -10.95 -6.11 15.96
CA GLY A 204 -10.69 -6.99 17.11
C GLY A 204 -9.27 -7.58 17.18
N ALA A 205 -8.37 -7.25 16.25
CA ALA A 205 -6.98 -7.69 16.35
C ALA A 205 -6.26 -7.02 17.54
N LYS A 206 -5.43 -7.79 18.25
CA LYS A 206 -4.46 -7.21 19.20
C LYS A 206 -3.22 -6.76 18.43
N VAL A 207 -3.00 -5.46 18.33
CA VAL A 207 -1.96 -4.88 17.46
C VAL A 207 -0.79 -4.35 18.27
N VAL A 208 0.42 -4.80 17.93
CA VAL A 208 1.69 -4.31 18.49
C VAL A 208 2.51 -3.67 17.38
N LEU A 209 2.85 -2.39 17.52
CA LEU A 209 3.71 -1.65 16.62
C LEU A 209 5.11 -1.52 17.24
N LEU A 210 6.14 -1.95 16.51
CA LEU A 210 7.54 -1.85 16.89
C LEU A 210 8.21 -0.75 16.05
N GLU A 211 8.62 0.33 16.71
CA GLU A 211 9.28 1.48 16.07
C GLU A 211 10.71 1.61 16.58
N ALA A 212 11.68 1.56 15.66
CA ALA A 212 13.08 1.63 16.01
C ALA A 212 13.47 3.02 16.55
N MET A 213 12.79 4.08 16.10
CA MET A 213 13.05 5.44 16.57
C MET A 213 12.53 5.66 18.00
N PRO A 214 13.23 6.45 18.83
CA PRO A 214 12.78 6.76 20.19
C PRO A 214 11.59 7.73 20.22
N SER A 215 11.36 8.47 19.13
CA SER A 215 10.32 9.48 18.99
C SER A 215 9.21 9.01 18.06
N PHE A 216 7.96 9.23 18.45
CA PHE A 216 6.79 8.98 17.61
C PHE A 216 6.62 10.08 16.55
N LEU A 217 6.28 9.71 15.31
CA LEU A 217 6.04 10.62 14.17
C LEU A 217 6.96 11.87 14.16
N PRO A 218 8.30 11.70 14.09
CA PRO A 218 9.25 12.80 14.31
C PRO A 218 9.21 13.90 13.25
N THR A 219 8.58 13.64 12.10
CA THR A 219 8.38 14.63 11.03
C THR A 219 7.15 15.50 11.24
N ALA A 220 6.26 15.13 12.17
CA ALA A 220 5.12 15.94 12.54
C ALA A 220 5.49 16.95 13.62
N ASP A 221 4.61 17.92 13.84
CA ASP A 221 4.68 18.79 15.00
C ASP A 221 4.66 17.98 16.31
N GLU A 222 5.51 18.35 17.27
CA GLU A 222 5.70 17.59 18.51
C GLU A 222 4.42 17.50 19.35
N GLN A 223 3.65 18.59 19.43
CA GLN A 223 2.40 18.62 20.19
C GLN A 223 1.37 17.71 19.55
N ILE A 224 1.25 17.75 18.22
CA ILE A 224 0.37 16.88 17.45
C ILE A 224 0.78 15.41 17.61
N SER A 225 2.07 15.10 17.49
CA SER A 225 2.59 13.74 17.64
C SER A 225 2.29 13.17 19.03
N LYS A 226 2.50 13.97 20.08
CA LYS A 226 2.24 13.55 21.47
C LYS A 226 0.76 13.25 21.73
N GLU A 227 -0.15 14.10 21.26
CA GLU A 227 -1.58 13.84 21.44
C GLU A 227 -2.04 12.67 20.57
N ALA A 228 -1.55 12.55 19.33
CA ALA A 228 -1.83 11.41 18.47
C ALA A 228 -1.40 10.08 19.11
N LEU A 229 -0.20 10.00 19.69
CA LEU A 229 0.29 8.80 20.38
C LEU A 229 -0.66 8.37 21.51
N LYS A 230 -1.12 9.34 22.31
CA LYS A 230 -2.07 9.11 23.41
C LYS A 230 -3.42 8.59 22.87
N LEU A 231 -3.93 9.17 21.78
CA LEU A 231 -5.18 8.74 21.17
C LEU A 231 -5.08 7.34 20.56
N TYR A 232 -4.00 7.02 19.85
CA TYR A 232 -3.78 5.67 19.31
C TYR A 232 -3.65 4.61 20.40
N LYS A 233 -2.94 4.90 21.49
CA LYS A 233 -2.87 4.01 22.65
C LYS A 233 -4.22 3.81 23.31
N LYS A 234 -5.03 4.87 23.45
CA LYS A 234 -6.40 4.78 23.97
C LYS A 234 -7.31 3.91 23.08
N GLN A 235 -7.07 3.90 21.76
CA GLN A 235 -7.77 3.04 20.81
C GLN A 235 -7.30 1.57 20.83
N GLY A 236 -6.31 1.22 21.66
CA GLY A 236 -5.84 -0.15 21.83
C GLY A 236 -4.61 -0.53 21.00
N LEU A 237 -3.98 0.42 20.30
CA LEU A 237 -2.70 0.16 19.64
C LEU A 237 -1.54 0.16 20.64
N GLU A 238 -0.84 -0.96 20.75
CA GLU A 238 0.36 -1.06 21.58
C GLU A 238 1.59 -0.58 20.78
N ILE A 239 1.97 0.68 20.98
CA ILE A 239 3.12 1.30 20.28
C ILE A 239 4.35 1.28 21.18
N ARG A 240 5.38 0.52 20.76
CA ARG A 240 6.69 0.40 21.42
C ARG A 240 7.75 1.18 20.63
N LEU A 241 8.18 2.31 21.17
CA LEU A 241 9.24 3.16 20.60
C LEU A 241 10.62 2.66 21.05
N GLY A 242 11.67 2.95 20.28
CA GLY A 242 13.01 2.44 20.53
C GLY A 242 13.14 0.92 20.41
N ALA A 243 12.16 0.24 19.79
CA ALA A 243 12.07 -1.20 19.64
C ALA A 243 12.64 -1.61 18.28
N LYS A 244 13.94 -1.90 18.22
CA LYS A 244 14.65 -2.25 16.99
C LYS A 244 14.59 -3.75 16.74
N VAL A 245 13.88 -4.18 15.70
CA VAL A 245 13.80 -5.59 15.31
C VAL A 245 15.17 -6.11 14.85
N THR A 246 15.62 -7.22 15.43
CA THR A 246 16.92 -7.86 15.17
C THR A 246 16.79 -9.28 14.59
N GLY A 247 15.61 -9.90 14.70
CA GLY A 247 15.35 -11.18 14.06
C GLY A 247 13.88 -11.58 14.06
N SER A 248 13.56 -12.61 13.29
CA SER A 248 12.25 -13.23 13.29
C SER A 248 12.35 -14.72 12.99
N LYS A 249 11.37 -15.49 13.47
CA LYS A 249 11.28 -16.92 13.23
C LYS A 249 9.82 -17.35 13.09
N ILE A 250 9.49 -17.91 11.93
CA ILE A 250 8.18 -18.51 11.68
C ILE A 250 8.06 -19.80 12.49
N LYS A 251 6.92 -19.96 13.17
CA LYS A 251 6.53 -21.13 13.98
C LYS A 251 5.13 -21.56 13.55
N LYS A 252 4.73 -22.77 13.97
CA LYS A 252 3.36 -23.27 13.77
C LYS A 252 2.28 -22.36 14.38
N SER A 253 2.63 -21.59 15.41
CA SER A 253 1.71 -20.72 16.15
C SER A 253 1.74 -19.26 15.70
N GLY A 254 2.54 -18.91 14.68
CA GLY A 254 2.76 -17.54 14.22
C GLY A 254 4.24 -17.19 14.10
N VAL A 255 4.57 -15.91 14.18
CA VAL A 255 5.93 -15.37 14.04
C VAL A 255 6.45 -14.93 15.39
N GLU A 256 7.60 -15.48 15.79
CA GLU A 256 8.43 -14.90 16.86
C GLU A 256 9.20 -13.73 16.30
N VAL A 257 8.98 -12.52 16.82
CA VAL A 257 9.74 -11.31 16.49
C VAL A 257 10.66 -10.98 17.66
N ILE A 258 11.95 -10.87 17.36
CA ILE A 258 13.02 -10.56 18.31
C ILE A 258 13.42 -9.11 18.06
N TYR A 259 13.41 -8.30 19.12
CA TYR A 259 13.81 -6.91 19.04
C TYR A 259 14.62 -6.51 20.27
N GLU A 260 15.42 -5.45 20.12
CA GLU A 260 16.13 -4.80 21.21
C GLU A 260 15.38 -3.53 21.60
N ASP A 261 15.23 -3.32 22.90
CA ASP A 261 14.85 -2.03 23.49
C ASP A 261 15.89 -1.56 24.52
N GLY A 262 15.63 -0.43 25.17
CA GLY A 262 16.55 0.15 26.15
C GLY A 262 16.88 -0.77 27.34
N ASP A 263 16.09 -1.81 27.58
CA ASP A 263 16.24 -2.77 28.69
C ASP A 263 16.83 -4.11 28.23
N GLY A 264 16.96 -4.35 26.91
CA GLY A 264 17.65 -5.50 26.34
C GLY A 264 16.86 -6.20 25.23
N THR A 265 17.10 -7.51 25.07
CA THR A 265 16.43 -8.32 24.04
C THR A 265 15.06 -8.79 24.52
N VAL A 266 14.03 -8.53 23.72
CA VAL A 266 12.65 -8.94 23.97
C VAL A 266 12.12 -9.79 22.81
N VAL A 267 11.20 -10.71 23.12
CA VAL A 267 10.53 -11.56 22.15
C VAL A 267 9.02 -11.36 22.24
N VAL A 268 8.38 -11.13 21.10
CA VAL A 268 6.91 -11.10 20.97
C VAL A 268 6.46 -12.14 19.95
N VAL A 269 5.35 -12.81 20.22
CA VAL A 269 4.76 -13.81 19.31
C VAL A 269 3.44 -13.28 18.78
N VAL A 270 3.33 -13.15 17.46
CA VAL A 270 2.13 -12.66 16.77
C VAL A 270 1.70 -13.63 15.67
N VAL A 271 0.43 -13.64 15.28
CA VAL A 271 -0.04 -14.55 14.21
C VAL A 271 0.49 -14.11 12.86
N VAL A 272 0.46 -12.80 12.57
CA VAL A 272 0.97 -12.21 11.32
C VAL A 272 1.80 -10.97 11.64
N VAL A 273 2.83 -10.72 10.84
CA VAL A 273 3.68 -9.53 10.88
C VAL A 273 3.52 -8.74 9.59
N VAL A 274 3.42 -7.43 9.71
CA VAL A 274 3.39 -6.48 8.60
C VAL A 274 4.65 -5.64 8.61
N VAL A 275 5.43 -5.69 7.53
CA VAL A 275 6.65 -4.90 7.33
C VAL A 275 6.33 -3.70 6.46
N VAL A 276 6.36 -2.49 7.03
CA VAL A 276 5.89 -1.25 6.39
C VAL A 276 6.91 -0.12 6.47
N VAL A 277 8.18 -0.46 6.63
CA VAL A 277 9.26 0.51 6.57
C VAL A 277 9.37 1.00 5.12
N VAL A 278 9.40 2.31 4.94
CA VAL A 278 9.61 2.97 3.66
C VAL A 278 10.84 3.87 3.82
N VAL A 279 11.82 3.72 2.94
CA VAL A 279 12.86 4.75 2.78
C VAL A 279 12.27 5.83 1.89
N VAL A 280 12.16 7.04 2.42
CA VAL A 280 11.88 8.26 1.64
C VAL A 280 13.19 8.78 1.06
#